data_AF-A0AAD2PWU8-F1
#
_entry.id   AF-A0AAD2PWU8-F1
#
_cell.length_a   1.000
_cell.length_b   1.000
_cell.length_c   1.000
_cell.angle_alpha   90.00
_cell.angle_beta   90.00
_cell.angle_gamma   90.00
#
_symmetry.space_group_name_H-M   'P 1'
#
loop_
_entity.id
_entity.type
_entity.pdbx_description
1 polymer ?
#
loop_
_entity_poly.entity_id
_entity_poly.type
_entity_poly.pdbx_seq_one_letter_code
_entity_poly.pdbx_strand_id
1 'polypeptide(L)'
;MEWENGEITPEPLSIIGADDPVACAIYARDNNLLDTPGWKRFKSIAKREKKLLRMINQAKLRSFRTAPKYMYGYEIPKDYNDGLRLDKLHGNTKWADATKVEMDQLAEYKVFIDLGKGTPIPKGFQKI
;
A
#
# COMPACT_ATOMS: atom_id res chain seq x y z
N MET A 1 4.61 -9.63 25.43
CA MET A 1 4.71 -9.03 24.08
C MET A 1 5.18 -7.62 24.29
N GLU A 2 6.19 -7.16 23.53
CA GLU A 2 6.63 -5.77 23.58
C GLU A 2 5.91 -5.01 22.47
N TRP A 3 5.16 -3.98 22.85
CA TRP A 3 4.40 -3.14 21.93
C TRP A 3 5.31 -2.05 21.32
N GLU A 4 4.86 -1.39 20.26
CA GLU A 4 5.63 -0.30 19.61
C GLU A 4 5.91 0.89 20.56
N ASN A 5 5.11 1.04 21.61
CA ASN A 5 5.29 2.05 22.67
C ASN A 5 6.28 1.62 23.77
N GLY A 6 6.85 0.41 23.71
CA GLY A 6 7.79 -0.15 24.68
C GLY A 6 7.14 -0.82 25.91
N GLU A 7 5.80 -0.90 25.96
CA GLU A 7 5.11 -1.59 27.05
C GLU A 7 5.23 -3.12 26.87
N ILE A 8 5.35 -3.85 27.98
CA ILE A 8 5.42 -5.31 27.99
C ILE A 8 4.20 -5.87 28.70
N THR A 9 3.31 -6.54 27.97
CA THR A 9 2.15 -7.22 28.55
C THR A 9 2.20 -8.74 28.35
N PRO A 10 1.79 -9.55 29.36
CA PRO A 10 1.68 -11.00 29.23
C PRO A 10 0.34 -11.39 28.61
N GLU A 11 0.32 -11.60 27.30
CA GLU A 11 -0.89 -12.01 26.56
C GLU A 11 -0.91 -13.53 26.30
N PRO A 12 -2.10 -14.17 26.29
CA PRO A 12 -2.25 -15.57 25.91
C PRO A 12 -1.76 -15.83 24.48
N LEU A 13 -0.98 -16.91 24.31
CA LEU A 13 -0.43 -17.31 23.01
C LEU A 13 -1.52 -17.56 21.95
N SER A 14 -2.73 -17.95 22.36
CA SER A 14 -3.87 -18.13 21.45
C SER A 14 -4.28 -16.84 20.75
N ILE A 15 -4.26 -15.71 21.47
CA ILE A 15 -4.67 -14.40 20.97
C ILE A 15 -3.59 -13.85 20.03
N ILE A 16 -2.34 -13.79 20.49
CA ILE A 16 -1.22 -13.30 19.67
C ILE A 16 -1.04 -14.15 18.41
N GLY A 17 -1.19 -15.47 18.54
CA GLY A 17 -1.06 -16.39 17.41
C GLY A 17 -2.17 -16.26 16.36
N ALA A 18 -3.31 -15.65 16.70
CA ALA A 18 -4.37 -15.35 15.74
C ALA A 18 -4.10 -14.02 15.00
N ASP A 19 -3.53 -13.04 15.70
CA ASP A 19 -3.24 -11.71 15.16
C ASP A 19 -1.95 -11.70 14.33
N ASP A 20 -0.84 -12.15 14.92
CA ASP A 20 0.47 -12.29 14.25
C ASP A 20 1.05 -13.73 14.40
N PRO A 21 0.53 -14.69 13.61
CA PRO A 21 1.07 -16.05 13.56
C PRO A 21 2.50 -16.09 12.99
N VAL A 22 2.96 -15.03 12.34
CA VAL A 22 4.27 -14.95 11.68
C VAL A 22 5.36 -14.65 12.69
N ALA A 23 5.20 -13.60 13.50
CA ALA A 23 6.11 -13.29 14.59
C ALA A 23 6.23 -14.45 15.58
N CYS A 24 5.11 -15.11 15.90
CA CYS A 24 5.10 -16.30 16.75
C CYS A 24 5.92 -17.46 16.15
N ALA A 25 5.83 -17.68 14.84
CA ALA A 25 6.59 -18.74 14.17
C ALA A 25 8.10 -18.47 14.14
N ILE A 26 8.51 -17.20 13.98
CA ILE A 26 9.92 -16.77 14.04
C ILE A 26 10.45 -16.97 15.46
N TYR A 27 9.73 -16.45 16.46
CA TYR A 27 10.10 -16.60 17.86
C TYR A 27 10.24 -18.07 18.28
N ALA A 28 9.28 -18.92 17.86
CA ALA A 28 9.30 -20.34 18.17
C ALA A 28 10.47 -21.07 17.52
N ARG A 29 10.87 -20.67 16.31
CA ARG A 29 12.04 -21.22 15.61
C ARG A 29 13.33 -20.82 16.33
N ASP A 30 13.47 -19.54 16.63
CA ASP A 30 14.72 -18.99 17.19
C ASP A 30 14.95 -19.46 18.64
N ASN A 31 13.88 -19.79 19.37
CA ASN A 31 13.92 -20.33 20.74
C ASN A 31 13.73 -21.87 20.82
N ASN A 32 13.76 -22.61 19.70
CA ASN A 32 13.57 -24.07 19.65
C ASN A 32 12.27 -24.59 20.31
N LEU A 33 11.18 -23.81 20.25
CA LEU A 33 9.88 -24.15 20.84
C LEU A 33 8.96 -24.94 19.90
N LEU A 34 9.38 -25.22 18.66
CA LEU A 34 8.51 -25.77 17.61
C LEU A 34 7.92 -27.16 17.90
N ASP A 35 8.50 -27.92 18.83
CA ASP A 35 8.01 -29.24 19.23
C ASP A 35 7.25 -29.23 20.56
N THR A 36 7.10 -28.07 21.20
CA THR A 36 6.34 -27.92 22.44
C THR A 36 4.83 -27.81 22.19
N PRO A 37 3.99 -28.31 23.14
CA PRO A 37 2.54 -28.15 23.05
C PRO A 37 2.14 -26.66 23.01
N GLY A 38 1.21 -26.31 22.13
CA GLY A 38 0.80 -24.92 21.87
C GLY A 38 1.59 -24.21 20.76
N TRP A 39 2.87 -24.52 20.59
CA TRP A 39 3.74 -23.93 19.56
C TRP A 39 3.83 -24.75 18.28
N LYS A 40 3.52 -26.06 18.35
CA LYS A 40 3.54 -27.00 17.22
C LYS A 40 2.73 -26.54 16.00
N ARG A 41 1.67 -25.74 16.21
CA ARG A 41 0.85 -25.15 15.14
C ARG A 41 1.62 -24.20 14.21
N PHE A 42 2.68 -23.56 14.71
CA PHE A 42 3.50 -22.63 13.94
C PHE A 42 4.59 -23.31 13.10
N LYS A 43 4.81 -24.63 13.28
CA LYS A 43 5.84 -25.40 12.56
C LYS A 43 5.65 -25.38 11.03
N SER A 44 4.41 -25.33 10.57
CA SER A 44 4.10 -25.27 9.13
C SER A 44 4.43 -23.92 8.48
N ILE A 45 4.39 -22.85 9.29
CA ILE A 45 4.67 -21.45 8.91
C ILE A 45 6.18 -21.23 8.96
N ALA A 46 6.85 -21.65 10.03
CA ALA A 46 8.30 -21.55 10.20
C ALA A 46 9.08 -22.27 9.09
N LYS A 47 8.54 -23.38 8.55
CA LYS A 47 9.13 -24.10 7.40
C LYS A 47 9.07 -23.32 6.07
N ARG A 48 8.23 -22.28 5.96
CA ARG A 48 8.00 -21.53 4.71
C ARG A 48 8.50 -20.09 4.81
N GLU A 49 9.74 -19.92 5.24
CA GLU A 49 10.41 -18.62 5.40
C GLU A 49 10.28 -17.71 4.16
N LYS A 50 10.47 -18.25 2.94
CA LYS A 50 10.31 -17.46 1.71
C LYS A 50 8.89 -16.91 1.52
N LYS A 51 7.84 -17.65 1.91
CA LYS A 51 6.45 -17.18 1.83
C LYS A 51 6.18 -16.13 2.90
N LEU A 52 6.77 -16.30 4.07
CA LEU A 52 6.72 -15.38 5.19
C LEU A 52 7.27 -14.00 4.83
N LEU A 53 8.50 -13.97 4.30
CA LEU A 53 9.16 -12.75 3.86
C LEU A 53 8.37 -12.04 2.76
N ARG A 54 7.73 -12.79 1.85
CA ARG A 54 6.84 -12.20 0.83
C ARG A 54 5.61 -11.54 1.44
N MET A 55 4.96 -12.18 2.43
CA MET A 55 3.80 -11.61 3.11
C MET A 55 4.16 -10.34 3.89
N ILE A 56 5.28 -10.35 4.62
CA ILE A 56 5.80 -9.19 5.35
C ILE A 56 6.07 -8.03 4.37
N ASN A 57 6.78 -8.30 3.28
CA ASN A 57 7.08 -7.28 2.27
C ASN A 57 5.80 -6.73 1.61
N GLN A 58 4.79 -7.58 1.37
CA GLN A 58 3.52 -7.15 0.80
C GLN A 58 2.71 -6.28 1.77
N ALA A 59 2.68 -6.63 3.07
CA ALA A 59 2.03 -5.82 4.10
C ALA A 59 2.72 -4.45 4.22
N LYS A 60 4.06 -4.44 4.26
CA LYS A 60 4.87 -3.22 4.26
C LYS A 60 4.59 -2.36 3.02
N LEU A 61 4.59 -2.93 1.82
CA LEU A 61 4.24 -2.20 0.59
C LEU A 61 2.82 -1.63 0.61
N ARG A 62 1.85 -2.37 1.17
CA ARG A 62 0.47 -1.87 1.29
C ARG A 62 0.41 -0.62 2.18
N SER A 63 1.10 -0.62 3.31
CA SER A 63 1.14 0.57 4.20
C SER A 63 1.66 1.81 3.47
N PHE A 64 2.80 1.69 2.75
CA PHE A 64 3.39 2.79 2.00
C PHE A 64 2.53 3.26 0.82
N ARG A 65 1.86 2.35 0.11
CA ARG A 65 0.98 2.72 -1.02
C ARG A 65 -0.26 3.48 -0.55
N THR A 66 -0.74 3.19 0.66
CA THR A 66 -1.96 3.80 1.18
C THR A 66 -1.68 5.10 1.93
N ALA A 67 -0.45 5.33 2.38
CA ALA A 67 -0.06 6.56 3.05
C ALA A 67 -0.34 7.80 2.17
N PRO A 68 -0.93 8.88 2.73
CA PRO A 68 -1.05 10.16 2.06
C PRO A 68 0.34 10.82 1.93
N LYS A 69 0.60 11.49 0.81
CA LYS A 69 1.82 12.24 0.58
C LYS A 69 1.49 13.73 0.67
N TYR A 70 2.25 14.48 1.44
CA TYR A 70 2.06 15.92 1.58
C TYR A 70 3.22 16.68 0.91
N MET A 71 2.90 17.77 0.24
CA MET A 71 3.87 18.72 -0.31
C MET A 71 3.38 20.13 -0.07
N TYR A 72 4.25 20.99 0.46
CA TYR A 72 3.91 22.37 0.86
C TYR A 72 2.66 22.50 1.75
N GLY A 73 2.40 21.51 2.61
CA GLY A 73 1.24 21.48 3.50
C GLY A 73 -0.07 21.01 2.86
N TYR A 74 -0.06 20.61 1.59
CA TYR A 74 -1.22 20.06 0.89
C TYR A 74 -1.05 18.56 0.62
N GLU A 75 -2.14 17.81 0.77
CA GLU A 75 -2.18 16.40 0.37
C GLU A 75 -2.13 16.33 -1.16
N ILE A 76 -1.17 15.57 -1.69
CA ILE A 76 -1.05 15.31 -3.12
C ILE A 76 -2.02 14.17 -3.48
N PRO A 77 -2.97 14.39 -4.41
CA PRO A 77 -3.88 13.36 -4.85
C PRO A 77 -3.14 12.27 -5.61
N LYS A 78 -3.59 11.03 -5.44
CA LYS A 78 -3.01 9.86 -6.12
C LYS A 78 -3.58 9.64 -7.51
N ASP A 79 -4.85 9.97 -7.69
CA ASP A 79 -5.58 9.91 -8.94
C ASP A 79 -6.59 11.06 -9.03
N TYR A 80 -7.26 11.20 -10.18
CA TYR A 80 -8.23 12.28 -10.39
C TYR A 80 -9.40 12.22 -9.39
N ASN A 81 -9.86 11.01 -9.04
CA ASN A 81 -10.96 10.82 -8.09
C ASN A 81 -10.56 11.26 -6.68
N ASP A 82 -9.32 11.02 -6.29
CA ASP A 82 -8.73 11.44 -5.02
C ASP A 82 -8.58 12.97 -4.98
N GLY A 83 -8.23 13.60 -6.11
CA GLY A 83 -8.27 15.06 -6.26
C GLY A 83 -9.65 15.64 -6.00
N LEU A 84 -10.69 15.06 -6.62
CA LEU A 84 -12.08 15.45 -6.38
C LEU A 84 -12.54 15.21 -4.93
N ARG A 85 -12.05 14.12 -4.30
CA ARG A 85 -12.29 13.84 -2.88
C ARG A 85 -11.69 14.93 -2.00
N LEU A 86 -10.45 15.35 -2.27
CA LEU A 86 -9.77 16.41 -1.51
C LEU A 86 -10.46 17.77 -1.68
N ASP A 87 -10.85 18.10 -2.90
CA ASP A 87 -11.63 19.31 -3.22
C ASP A 87 -12.93 19.34 -2.41
N LYS A 88 -13.69 18.23 -2.40
CA LYS A 88 -14.93 18.09 -1.60
C LYS A 88 -14.67 18.18 -0.10
N LEU A 89 -13.58 17.56 0.38
CA LEU A 89 -13.21 17.55 1.81
C LEU A 89 -12.87 18.96 2.31
N HIS A 90 -12.20 19.76 1.50
CA HIS A 90 -11.77 21.12 1.84
C HIS A 90 -12.73 22.21 1.36
N GLY A 91 -13.85 21.85 0.73
CA GLY A 91 -14.85 22.79 0.20
C GLY A 91 -14.30 23.72 -0.89
N ASN A 92 -13.31 23.27 -1.65
CA ASN A 92 -12.70 24.03 -2.74
C ASN A 92 -12.67 23.21 -4.04
N THR A 93 -12.22 23.81 -5.14
CA THR A 93 -12.15 23.19 -6.47
C THR A 93 -10.74 23.22 -7.06
N LYS A 94 -9.72 23.35 -6.20
CA LYS A 94 -8.35 23.67 -6.64
C LYS A 94 -7.76 22.58 -7.54
N TRP A 95 -7.97 21.31 -7.20
CA TRP A 95 -7.46 20.19 -8.01
C TRP A 95 -8.21 20.06 -9.33
N ALA A 96 -9.52 20.26 -9.32
CA ALA A 96 -10.34 20.28 -10.53
C ALA A 96 -9.93 21.42 -11.48
N ASP A 97 -9.76 22.64 -10.95
CA ASP A 97 -9.36 23.81 -11.73
C ASP A 97 -7.95 23.64 -12.32
N ALA A 98 -7.01 23.11 -11.53
CA ALA A 98 -5.65 22.80 -12.00
C ALA A 98 -5.64 21.78 -13.15
N THR A 99 -6.45 20.71 -13.02
CA THR A 99 -6.57 19.68 -14.06
C THR A 99 -7.14 20.26 -15.35
N LYS A 100 -8.13 21.15 -15.24
CA LYS A 100 -8.72 21.83 -16.40
C LYS A 100 -7.68 22.68 -17.13
N VAL A 101 -6.92 23.50 -16.40
CA VAL A 101 -5.88 24.35 -17.00
C VAL A 101 -4.82 23.52 -17.73
N GLU A 102 -4.39 22.40 -17.14
CA GLU A 102 -3.43 21.49 -17.78
C GLU A 102 -4.00 20.90 -19.08
N MET A 103 -5.24 20.41 -19.05
CA MET A 103 -5.89 19.84 -20.25
C MET A 103 -6.10 20.89 -21.35
N ASP A 104 -6.50 22.11 -20.98
CA ASP A 104 -6.66 23.22 -21.91
C ASP A 104 -5.32 23.60 -22.56
N GLN A 105 -4.23 23.65 -21.79
CA GLN A 105 -2.88 23.91 -22.33
C GLN A 105 -2.42 22.79 -23.27
N LEU A 106 -2.63 21.53 -22.91
CA LEU A 106 -2.27 20.40 -23.77
C LEU A 106 -3.02 20.43 -25.11
N ALA A 107 -4.28 20.86 -25.09
CA ALA A 107 -5.09 21.06 -26.29
C ALA A 107 -4.57 22.24 -27.13
N GLU A 108 -4.19 23.36 -26.51
CA GLU A 108 -3.63 24.54 -27.19
C GLU A 108 -2.33 24.21 -27.93
N TYR A 109 -1.41 23.51 -27.27
CA TYR A 109 -0.13 23.12 -27.86
C TYR A 109 -0.23 22.00 -28.89
N LYS A 110 -1.42 21.38 -29.07
CA LYS A 110 -1.66 20.26 -30.00
C LYS A 110 -0.63 19.13 -29.85
N VAL A 111 -0.23 18.85 -28.61
CA VAL A 111 0.80 17.84 -28.29
C VAL A 111 0.31 16.43 -28.61
N PHE A 112 -1.01 16.22 -28.56
CA PHE A 112 -1.65 14.94 -28.80
C PHE A 112 -2.52 14.93 -30.05
N ILE A 113 -2.51 13.80 -30.74
CA ILE A 113 -3.40 13.50 -31.85
C ILE A 113 -4.45 12.52 -31.33
N ASP A 114 -5.69 12.97 -31.21
CA ASP A 114 -6.81 12.09 -30.85
C ASP A 114 -7.28 11.31 -32.08
N LEU A 115 -7.03 10.00 -32.08
CA LEU A 115 -7.47 9.06 -33.12
C LEU A 115 -8.78 8.35 -32.74
N GLY A 116 -9.33 8.63 -31.56
CA GLY A 116 -10.50 7.95 -31.02
C GLY A 116 -10.19 6.60 -30.36
N LYS A 117 -11.22 6.00 -29.74
CA LYS A 117 -11.09 4.73 -29.02
C LYS A 117 -11.06 3.56 -30.00
N GLY A 118 -10.03 2.71 -29.88
CA GLY A 118 -9.95 1.44 -30.62
C GLY A 118 -9.14 1.49 -31.91
N THR A 119 -8.57 2.64 -32.27
CA THR A 119 -7.66 2.73 -33.42
C THR A 119 -6.30 2.11 -33.11
N PRO A 120 -5.69 1.39 -34.08
CA PRO A 120 -4.33 0.91 -33.94
C PRO A 120 -3.35 2.08 -33.83
N ILE A 121 -2.34 1.92 -32.97
CA ILE A 121 -1.32 2.94 -32.72
C ILE A 121 -0.48 3.11 -34.00
N PRO A 122 -0.36 4.34 -34.56
CA PRO A 122 0.49 4.57 -35.72
C PRO A 122 1.96 4.24 -35.43
N LYS A 123 2.69 3.79 -36.45
CA LYS A 123 4.10 3.41 -36.32
C LYS A 123 4.94 4.62 -35.88
N GLY A 124 5.63 4.49 -34.76
CA GLY A 124 6.48 5.55 -34.18
C GLY A 124 5.81 6.40 -33.10
N PHE A 125 4.56 6.10 -32.73
CA PHE A 125 3.83 6.81 -31.68
C PHE A 125 3.60 5.90 -30.46
N GLN A 126 3.51 6.51 -29.27
CA GLN A 126 3.20 5.83 -28.01
C GLN A 126 1.80 6.22 -27.54
N LYS A 127 1.02 5.24 -27.07
CA LYS A 127 -0.27 5.49 -26.43
C LYS A 127 -0.04 6.03 -25.01
N ILE A 128 -0.71 7.14 -24.72
CA ILE A 128 -0.75 7.81 -23.40
C ILE A 128 -2.10 7.54 -22.76
#